data_AF-A0A2G6C7I5-F1
#
_entry.id   AF-A0A2G6C7I5-F1
#
_cell.length_a   1.000
_cell.length_b   1.000
_cell.length_c   1.000
_cell.angle_alpha   90.00
_cell.angle_beta   90.00
_cell.angle_gamma   90.00
#
_symmetry.space_group_name_H-M   'P 1'
#
loop_
_entity.id
_entity.type
_entity.pdbx_description
1 polymer ?
#
loop_
_entity_poly.entity_id
_entity_poly.type
_entity_poly.pdbx_seq_one_letter_code
_entity_poly.pdbx_strand_id
1 'polypeptide(L)'
;MRQSKSGFTVAELMIVIFVIAILATISITVYGKIQEKSYDSKVDLAIDQAVKLVTTYNEKNSPDRGPSLDTQHVHDEMKSQGYFNDDFIYQLKDFSPMYKQGLNSEHNFVRIHWCGERKYIVSAEAYSDGMSETDYYQELTNCSNENSAWNGSVGGISHTNTGKERHFRIKHLDFND
;
A
#
# COMPACT_ATOMS: atom_id res chain seq x y z
N MET A 1 14.21 14.30 67.94
CA MET A 1 13.72 14.93 66.68
C MET A 1 12.63 14.05 66.11
N ARG A 2 11.37 14.51 66.06
CA ARG A 2 10.26 13.77 65.43
C ARG A 2 10.23 14.12 63.94
N GLN A 3 10.53 13.17 63.08
CA GLN A 3 10.30 13.29 61.65
C GLN A 3 8.79 13.21 61.38
N SER A 4 8.20 14.27 60.83
CA SER A 4 6.84 14.23 60.30
C SER A 4 6.83 13.33 59.08
N LYS A 5 6.16 12.18 59.16
CA LYS A 5 5.87 11.37 57.98
C LYS A 5 4.80 12.11 57.17
N SER A 6 5.21 12.70 56.06
CA SER A 6 4.30 13.16 55.01
C SER A 6 3.51 11.96 54.50
N GLY A 7 2.24 11.85 54.89
CA GLY A 7 1.33 10.81 54.42
C GLY A 7 0.86 11.14 53.01
N PHE A 8 0.82 10.14 52.14
CA PHE A 8 0.29 10.25 50.78
C PHE A 8 -1.21 10.55 50.85
N THR A 9 -1.61 11.70 50.33
CA THR A 9 -3.01 12.13 50.38
C THR A 9 -3.82 11.46 49.27
N VAL A 10 -5.11 11.23 49.53
CA VAL A 10 -6.04 10.74 48.50
C VAL A 10 -6.09 11.69 47.30
N ALA A 11 -5.90 13.00 47.55
CA ALA A 11 -5.82 14.01 46.50
C ALA A 11 -4.61 13.81 45.57
N GLU A 12 -3.43 13.48 46.10
CA GLU A 12 -2.25 13.17 45.29
C GLU A 12 -2.49 11.92 44.43
N LEU A 13 -3.15 10.88 44.97
CA LEU A 13 -3.49 9.69 44.19
C LEU A 13 -4.45 10.01 43.04
N MET A 14 -5.46 10.83 43.28
CA MET A 14 -6.45 11.22 42.27
C MET A 14 -5.81 11.95 41.10
N ILE A 15 -4.92 12.89 41.37
CA ILE A 15 -4.25 13.66 40.32
C ILE A 15 -3.39 12.74 39.47
N VAL A 16 -2.67 11.79 40.07
CA VAL A 16 -1.84 10.83 39.33
C VAL A 16 -2.67 9.99 38.37
N ILE A 17 -3.80 9.42 38.83
CA ILE A 17 -4.67 8.60 37.97
C ILE A 17 -5.25 9.45 36.82
N PHE A 18 -5.65 10.69 37.10
CA PHE A 18 -6.18 11.60 36.08
C PHE A 18 -5.14 11.95 35.01
N VAL A 19 -3.90 12.22 35.43
CA VAL A 19 -2.78 12.50 34.51
C VAL A 19 -2.50 11.28 33.63
N ILE A 20 -2.48 10.07 34.20
CA ILE A 20 -2.28 8.83 33.43
C ILE A 20 -3.40 8.64 32.40
N ALA A 21 -4.66 8.89 32.78
CA ALA A 21 -5.80 8.77 31.87
C ALA A 21 -5.67 9.71 30.66
N ILE A 22 -5.34 10.99 30.88
CA ILE A 22 -5.14 11.96 29.80
C ILE A 22 -3.98 11.55 28.89
N LEU A 23 -2.83 11.19 29.47
CA LEU A 23 -1.65 10.79 28.71
C LEU A 23 -1.91 9.54 27.85
N ALA A 24 -2.64 8.56 28.39
CA ALA A 24 -3.00 7.35 27.66
C ALA A 24 -3.88 7.66 26.44
N THR A 25 -4.90 8.50 26.59
CA THR A 25 -5.81 8.87 25.49
C THR A 25 -5.06 9.58 24.36
N ILE A 26 -4.19 10.55 24.67
CA ILE A 26 -3.41 11.25 23.66
C ILE A 26 -2.46 10.28 22.95
N SER A 27 -1.77 9.42 23.71
CA SER A 27 -0.80 8.47 23.16
C SER A 27 -1.42 7.51 22.14
N ILE A 28 -2.61 6.97 22.42
CA ILE A 28 -3.30 6.03 21.51
C ILE A 28 -3.66 6.69 20.18
N THR A 29 -4.21 7.90 20.21
CA THR A 29 -4.67 8.60 18.99
C THR A 29 -3.50 9.05 18.10
N VAL A 30 -2.39 9.49 18.71
CA VAL A 30 -1.18 9.89 17.99
C VAL A 30 -0.49 8.67 17.38
N TYR A 31 -0.41 7.57 18.12
CA TYR A 31 0.25 6.34 17.64
C TYR A 31 -0.41 5.80 16.37
N GLY A 32 -1.74 5.79 16.28
CA GLY A 32 -2.46 5.39 15.07
C GLY A 32 -2.08 6.23 13.84
N LYS A 33 -2.04 7.56 13.98
CA LYS A 33 -1.66 8.46 12.87
C LYS A 33 -0.20 8.29 12.44
N ILE A 34 0.70 8.00 13.38
CA ILE A 34 2.11 7.76 13.06
C ILE A 34 2.28 6.45 12.29
N GLN A 35 1.53 5.41 12.66
CA GLN A 35 1.54 4.14 11.94
C GLN A 35 1.03 4.31 10.50
N GLU A 36 -0.07 5.04 10.30
CA GLU A 36 -0.61 5.35 8.96
C GLU A 36 0.45 6.06 8.09
N LYS A 37 1.09 7.12 8.60
CA LYS A 37 2.15 7.86 7.88
C LYS A 37 3.40 7.02 7.57
N SER A 38 3.80 6.18 8.52
CA SER A 38 4.95 5.28 8.35
C SER A 38 4.68 4.25 7.26
N TYR A 39 3.45 3.75 7.18
CA TYR A 39 3.02 2.87 6.10
C TYR A 39 3.02 3.59 4.75
N ASP A 40 2.41 4.77 4.66
CA ASP A 40 2.35 5.52 3.39
C ASP A 40 3.76 5.81 2.85
N SER A 41 4.71 6.17 3.73
CA SER A 41 6.12 6.38 3.34
C SER A 41 6.78 5.12 2.78
N LYS A 42 6.40 3.94 3.27
CA LYS A 42 6.90 2.65 2.76
C LYS A 42 6.26 2.29 1.44
N VAL A 43 4.96 2.58 1.27
CA VAL A 43 4.26 2.40 0.00
C VAL A 43 4.92 3.22 -1.09
N ASP A 44 5.24 4.48 -0.80
CA ASP A 44 5.94 5.35 -1.74
C ASP A 44 7.33 4.77 -2.12
N LEU A 45 8.11 4.33 -1.13
CA LEU A 45 9.40 3.67 -1.38
C LEU A 45 9.25 2.40 -2.23
N ALA A 46 8.23 1.59 -1.97
CA ALA A 46 7.97 0.35 -2.69
C ALA A 46 7.59 0.60 -4.16
N ILE A 47 6.74 1.60 -4.39
CA ILE A 47 6.38 2.04 -5.72
C ILE A 47 7.61 2.56 -6.46
N ASP A 48 8.45 3.39 -5.83
CA ASP A 48 9.67 3.91 -6.46
C ASP A 48 10.65 2.79 -6.83
N GLN A 49 10.76 1.76 -5.98
CA GLN A 49 11.54 0.56 -6.30
C GLN A 49 10.95 -0.21 -7.48
N ALA A 50 9.63 -0.45 -7.49
CA ALA A 50 8.96 -1.12 -8.59
C ALA A 50 9.07 -0.33 -9.90
N VAL A 51 8.92 1.00 -9.86
CA VAL A 51 9.14 1.89 -11.01
C VAL A 51 10.55 1.73 -11.57
N LYS A 52 11.58 1.71 -10.71
CA LYS A 52 12.97 1.51 -11.13
C LYS A 52 13.18 0.15 -11.78
N LEU A 53 12.55 -0.90 -11.24
CA LEU A 53 12.62 -2.25 -11.81
C LEU A 53 11.96 -2.31 -13.18
N VAL A 54 10.75 -1.75 -13.33
CA VAL A 54 10.04 -1.67 -14.62
C VAL A 54 10.82 -0.85 -15.64
N THR A 55 11.42 0.26 -15.22
CA THR A 55 12.27 1.10 -16.07
C THR A 55 13.49 0.32 -16.55
N THR A 56 14.23 -0.32 -15.63
CA THR A 56 15.42 -1.12 -15.97
C THR A 56 15.07 -2.28 -16.89
N TYR A 57 13.92 -2.92 -16.67
CA TYR A 57 13.40 -3.96 -17.53
C TYR A 57 13.13 -3.45 -18.95
N ASN A 58 12.46 -2.30 -19.09
CA ASN A 58 12.14 -1.70 -20.40
C ASN A 58 13.35 -1.14 -21.15
N GLU A 59 14.44 -0.82 -20.44
CA GLU A 59 15.71 -0.43 -21.05
C GLU A 59 16.47 -1.62 -21.64
N LYS A 60 16.46 -2.75 -20.92
CA LYS A 60 17.23 -3.95 -21.30
C LYS A 60 16.47 -4.88 -22.23
N ASN A 61 15.16 -4.91 -22.09
CA ASN A 61 14.26 -5.65 -22.95
C ASN A 61 13.48 -4.64 -23.78
N SER A 62 13.56 -4.74 -25.10
CA SER A 62 12.49 -4.20 -25.92
C SER A 62 11.37 -5.23 -25.82
N PRO A 63 10.25 -4.99 -25.09
CA PRO A 63 9.13 -5.90 -25.14
C PRO A 63 8.69 -5.94 -26.60
N ASP A 64 9.07 -7.01 -27.29
CA ASP A 64 8.92 -7.10 -28.73
C ASP A 64 7.42 -6.99 -29.03
N ARG A 65 7.10 -6.16 -30.02
CA ARG A 65 5.75 -5.67 -30.33
C ARG A 65 4.76 -6.82 -30.60
N GLY A 66 4.23 -7.41 -29.55
CA GLY A 66 3.25 -8.47 -29.59
C GLY A 66 1.94 -7.98 -28.94
N PRO A 67 0.80 -7.99 -29.64
CA PRO A 67 -0.49 -7.50 -29.13
C PRO A 67 -1.14 -8.41 -28.07
N SER A 68 -0.36 -9.22 -27.34
CA SER A 68 -0.89 -10.27 -26.47
C SER A 68 -0.10 -10.53 -25.19
N LEU A 69 0.84 -9.66 -24.79
CA LEU A 69 1.47 -9.79 -23.48
C LEU A 69 0.48 -9.33 -22.40
N ASP A 70 -0.29 -10.27 -21.86
CA ASP A 70 -1.08 -9.98 -20.66
C ASP A 70 -0.16 -9.55 -19.50
N THR A 71 -0.70 -8.76 -18.57
CA THR A 71 -0.01 -8.25 -17.38
C THR A 71 0.73 -9.37 -16.62
N GLN A 72 0.15 -10.58 -16.60
CA GLN A 72 0.76 -11.74 -15.96
C GLN A 72 2.08 -12.17 -16.62
N HIS A 73 2.17 -12.13 -17.95
CA HIS A 73 3.40 -12.51 -18.66
C HIS A 73 4.55 -11.56 -18.35
N VAL A 74 4.28 -10.25 -18.33
CA VAL A 74 5.30 -9.26 -17.97
C VAL A 74 5.80 -9.49 -16.54
N HIS A 75 4.88 -9.78 -15.62
CA HIS A 75 5.24 -10.04 -14.23
C HIS A 75 6.09 -11.32 -14.08
N ASP A 76 5.69 -12.40 -14.74
CA ASP A 76 6.41 -13.67 -14.73
C ASP A 76 7.79 -13.54 -15.40
N GLU A 77 7.88 -12.76 -16.48
CA GLU A 77 9.14 -12.48 -17.16
C GLU A 77 10.07 -11.65 -16.26
N MET A 78 9.59 -10.55 -15.68
CA MET A 78 10.36 -9.73 -14.74
C MET A 78 10.83 -10.56 -13.53
N LYS A 79 9.99 -11.48 -13.03
CA LYS A 79 10.37 -12.43 -11.96
C LYS A 79 11.45 -13.39 -12.44
N SER A 80 11.31 -13.99 -13.63
CA SER A 80 12.29 -14.92 -14.19
C SER A 80 13.66 -14.28 -14.42
N GLN A 81 13.69 -13.00 -14.77
CA GLN A 81 14.91 -12.20 -14.95
C GLN A 81 15.48 -11.65 -13.63
N GLY A 82 14.85 -11.93 -12.49
CA GLY A 82 15.35 -11.56 -11.17
C GLY A 82 15.08 -10.11 -10.75
N TYR A 83 14.19 -9.39 -11.44
CA TYR A 83 13.78 -8.04 -11.02
C TYR A 83 12.88 -8.07 -9.78
N PHE A 84 12.01 -9.08 -9.67
CA PHE A 84 11.18 -9.31 -8.49
C PHE A 84 11.66 -10.56 -7.75
N ASN A 85 12.02 -10.40 -6.48
CA ASN A 85 12.16 -11.51 -5.54
C ASN A 85 10.91 -11.57 -4.67
N ASP A 86 10.48 -12.78 -4.31
CA ASP A 86 9.42 -13.00 -3.35
C ASP A 86 9.69 -12.27 -2.03
N ASP A 87 10.96 -12.08 -1.62
CA ASP A 87 11.34 -11.28 -0.45
C ASP A 87 10.88 -9.83 -0.49
N PHE A 88 10.91 -9.17 -1.66
CA PHE A 88 10.41 -7.80 -1.81
C PHE A 88 8.90 -7.76 -1.57
N ILE A 89 8.19 -8.76 -2.08
CA ILE A 89 6.75 -8.93 -1.86
C ILE A 89 6.45 -9.26 -0.39
N TYR A 90 7.28 -10.06 0.28
CA TYR A 90 7.13 -10.36 1.70
C TYR A 90 7.41 -9.15 2.61
N GLN A 91 8.39 -8.31 2.28
CA GLN A 91 8.66 -7.08 3.03
C GLN A 91 7.47 -6.11 3.03
N LEU A 92 6.63 -6.16 1.99
CA LEU A 92 5.40 -5.36 1.90
C LEU A 92 4.23 -5.96 2.70
N LYS A 93 4.23 -7.27 2.91
CA LYS A 93 3.17 -7.98 3.66
C LYS A 93 3.13 -7.59 5.13
N ASP A 94 4.28 -7.34 5.76
CA ASP A 94 4.36 -7.05 7.20
C ASP A 94 3.78 -5.69 7.61
N PHE A 95 3.46 -4.82 6.65
CA PHE A 95 3.01 -3.46 6.93
C PHE A 95 1.60 -3.14 6.44
N SER A 96 1.01 -4.03 5.63
CA SER A 96 -0.33 -3.83 5.08
C SER A 96 -1.38 -3.65 6.19
N PRO A 97 -2.39 -2.76 6.04
CA PRO A 97 -3.58 -2.82 6.86
C PRO A 97 -4.11 -4.26 6.84
N MET A 98 -4.25 -4.90 8.01
CA MET A 98 -4.69 -6.29 8.07
C MET A 98 -6.05 -6.44 7.41
N TYR A 99 -6.05 -6.95 6.19
CA TYR A 99 -7.25 -7.44 5.54
C TYR A 99 -7.51 -8.86 6.02
N LYS A 100 -8.38 -9.02 7.03
CA LYS A 100 -9.05 -10.30 7.25
C LYS A 100 -10.16 -10.45 6.22
N GLN A 101 -9.83 -10.86 5.00
CA GLN A 101 -10.79 -11.62 4.23
C GLN A 101 -10.64 -13.10 4.58
N GLY A 102 -11.79 -13.78 4.67
CA GLY A 102 -11.83 -15.20 4.97
C GLY A 102 -10.92 -16.00 4.02
N LEU A 103 -10.06 -16.80 4.63
CA LEU A 103 -9.38 -17.99 4.12
C LEU A 103 -8.50 -17.94 2.86
N ASN A 104 -8.54 -16.90 2.02
CA ASN A 104 -7.56 -16.72 0.93
C ASN A 104 -7.10 -15.26 0.93
N SER A 105 -6.03 -14.98 1.67
CA SER A 105 -5.47 -13.64 1.78
C SER A 105 -4.78 -13.24 0.46
N GLU A 106 -5.52 -12.60 -0.46
CA GLU A 106 -4.89 -11.81 -1.51
C GLU A 106 -4.26 -10.59 -0.85
N HIS A 107 -2.94 -10.63 -0.76
CA HIS A 107 -2.13 -9.66 -0.03
C HIS A 107 -2.11 -8.29 -0.74
N ASN A 108 -1.80 -7.22 -0.01
CA ASN A 108 -1.57 -5.90 -0.60
C ASN A 108 -0.19 -5.88 -1.27
N PHE A 109 -0.14 -6.32 -2.53
CA PHE A 109 1.05 -6.24 -3.35
C PHE A 109 1.09 -4.90 -4.10
N VAL A 110 2.31 -4.38 -4.31
CA VAL A 110 2.55 -3.44 -5.40
C VAL A 110 2.12 -4.14 -6.69
N ARG A 111 1.16 -3.56 -7.40
CA ARG A 111 0.62 -4.07 -8.65
C ARG A 111 1.30 -3.33 -9.79
N ILE A 112 1.59 -4.07 -10.85
CA ILE A 112 2.09 -3.52 -12.10
C ILE A 112 1.07 -3.93 -13.14
N HIS A 113 0.45 -2.96 -13.79
CA HIS A 113 -0.53 -3.13 -14.84
C HIS A 113 0.10 -2.67 -16.15
N TRP A 114 0.01 -3.50 -17.19
CA TRP A 114 0.46 -3.12 -18.53
C TRP A 114 -0.72 -2.56 -19.33
N CYS A 115 -0.55 -1.38 -19.90
CA CYS A 115 -1.59 -0.66 -20.65
C CYS A 115 -1.40 -0.73 -22.17
N GLY A 116 -0.50 -1.57 -22.67
CA GLY A 116 -0.11 -1.52 -24.09
C GLY A 116 0.97 -0.48 -24.37
N GLU A 117 1.54 -0.50 -25.59
CA GLU A 117 2.47 0.54 -26.07
C GLU A 117 3.62 0.91 -25.10
N ARG A 118 4.20 -0.05 -24.37
CA ARG A 118 5.20 0.20 -23.31
C ARG A 118 4.73 1.20 -22.24
N LYS A 119 3.43 1.29 -21.97
CA LYS A 119 2.85 2.03 -20.87
C LYS A 119 2.55 1.09 -19.71
N TYR A 120 2.88 1.53 -18.50
CA TYR A 120 2.67 0.77 -17.27
C TYR A 120 2.05 1.65 -16.19
N ILE A 121 1.19 1.06 -15.39
CA ILE A 121 0.68 1.65 -14.15
C ILE A 121 1.22 0.82 -12.99
N VAL A 122 1.98 1.45 -12.10
CA VAL A 122 2.43 0.83 -10.85
C VAL A 122 1.58 1.39 -9.73
N SER A 123 0.95 0.52 -8.94
CA SER A 123 0.03 0.94 -7.88
C SER A 123 0.21 0.14 -6.59
N ALA A 124 -0.17 0.73 -5.45
CA ALA A 124 -0.25 0.04 -4.17
C ALA A 124 -1.28 0.73 -3.26
N GLU A 125 -1.86 -0.02 -2.33
CA GLU A 125 -2.82 0.51 -1.36
C GLU A 125 -2.12 1.38 -0.31
N ALA A 126 -2.71 2.54 0.01
CA ALA A 126 -2.25 3.54 0.98
C ALA A 126 -3.35 3.83 2.03
N TYR A 127 -2.96 4.29 3.22
CA TYR A 127 -3.92 4.69 4.28
C TYR A 127 -4.48 6.08 4.07
N SER A 128 -3.63 7.03 3.69
CA SER A 128 -4.01 8.42 3.61
C SER A 128 -3.36 9.09 2.41
N ASP A 129 -4.17 9.82 1.66
CA ASP A 129 -3.86 10.41 0.36
C ASP A 129 -3.65 9.33 -0.71
N GLY A 130 -4.31 9.48 -1.85
CA GLY A 130 -4.29 8.51 -2.94
C GLY A 130 -5.59 8.55 -3.71
N MET A 131 -5.56 7.97 -4.90
CA MET A 131 -6.73 7.83 -5.74
C MET A 131 -7.76 6.96 -5.02
N SER A 132 -9.04 7.36 -5.06
CA SER A 132 -10.11 6.54 -4.47
C SER A 132 -10.16 5.18 -5.15
N GLU A 133 -10.69 4.17 -4.49
CA GLU A 133 -10.88 2.85 -5.09
C GLU A 133 -11.66 2.90 -6.40
N THR A 134 -12.71 3.72 -6.43
CA THR A 134 -13.56 3.90 -7.61
C THR A 134 -12.77 4.50 -8.77
N ASP A 135 -12.03 5.58 -8.49
CA ASP A 135 -11.19 6.24 -9.50
C ASP A 135 -10.06 5.32 -9.96
N TYR A 136 -9.48 4.52 -9.05
CA TYR A 136 -8.43 3.57 -9.35
C TYR A 136 -8.90 2.49 -10.34
N TYR A 137 -10.06 1.90 -10.10
CA TYR A 137 -10.60 0.92 -11.04
C TYR A 137 -11.01 1.54 -12.37
N GLN A 138 -11.49 2.79 -12.35
CA GLN A 138 -11.76 3.52 -13.59
C GLN A 138 -10.48 3.75 -14.39
N GLU A 139 -9.39 4.13 -13.72
CA GLU A 139 -8.07 4.32 -14.34
C GLU A 139 -7.52 3.03 -14.94
N LEU A 140 -7.63 1.91 -14.22
CA LEU A 140 -7.27 0.58 -14.74
C LEU A 140 -8.12 0.17 -15.95
N THR A 141 -9.42 0.49 -15.93
CA THR A 141 -10.32 0.21 -17.05
C THR A 141 -9.89 0.99 -18.28
N ASN A 142 -9.55 2.27 -18.12
CA ASN A 142 -9.06 3.12 -19.21
C ASN A 142 -7.73 2.58 -19.77
N CYS A 143 -6.82 2.12 -18.90
CA CYS A 143 -5.58 1.45 -19.26
C CYS A 143 -5.80 0.13 -20.04
N SER A 144 -6.86 -0.63 -19.73
CA SER A 144 -7.14 -1.93 -20.35
C SER A 144 -7.77 -1.84 -21.74
N ASN A 145 -8.53 -0.77 -22.00
CA ASN A 145 -9.16 -0.52 -23.30
C ASN A 145 -8.14 -0.28 -24.44
N GLU A 146 -6.84 -0.14 -24.14
CA GLU A 146 -5.74 -0.02 -25.11
C GLU A 146 -5.12 -1.38 -25.56
N ASN A 147 -5.80 -2.51 -25.32
CA ASN A 147 -5.43 -3.92 -25.70
C ASN A 147 -4.91 -4.82 -24.56
N SER A 148 -5.16 -4.55 -23.28
CA SER A 148 -4.85 -5.51 -22.21
C SER A 148 -6.09 -6.31 -21.82
N ALA A 149 -5.99 -7.64 -21.86
CA ALA A 149 -7.08 -8.60 -21.67
C ALA A 149 -7.50 -8.75 -20.20
N TRP A 150 -7.73 -7.65 -19.49
CA TRP A 150 -8.29 -7.69 -18.13
C TRP A 150 -9.82 -7.85 -18.21
N ASN A 151 -10.25 -9.11 -18.26
CA ASN A 151 -11.65 -9.52 -18.12
C ASN A 151 -12.05 -9.75 -16.65
N GLY A 152 -11.35 -9.10 -15.71
CA GLY A 152 -11.71 -9.10 -14.31
C GLY A 152 -12.87 -8.14 -14.11
N SER A 153 -14.04 -8.65 -13.71
CA SER A 153 -15.13 -7.80 -13.24
C SER A 153 -14.58 -6.81 -12.22
N VAL A 154 -14.90 -5.53 -12.37
CA VAL A 154 -14.67 -4.52 -11.34
C VAL A 154 -15.39 -5.02 -10.08
N GLY A 155 -14.64 -5.71 -9.22
CA GLY A 155 -15.15 -6.23 -7.96
C GLY A 155 -15.69 -5.06 -7.19
N GLY A 156 -16.95 -5.16 -6.74
CA GLY A 156 -17.63 -4.08 -6.04
C GLY A 156 -16.76 -3.48 -4.94
N ILE A 157 -16.91 -2.18 -4.73
CA ILE A 157 -16.17 -1.37 -3.76
C ILE A 157 -16.00 -2.16 -2.46
N SER A 158 -14.78 -2.62 -2.20
CA SER A 158 -14.48 -3.39 -1.01
C SER A 158 -14.15 -2.42 0.10
N HIS A 159 -15.17 -2.05 0.87
CA HIS A 159 -14.94 -1.37 2.13
C HIS A 159 -13.98 -2.20 2.98
N THR A 160 -12.90 -1.58 3.45
CA THR A 160 -12.06 -2.18 4.48
C THR A 160 -12.94 -2.54 5.69
N ASN A 161 -12.51 -3.49 6.52
CA ASN A 161 -13.20 -3.80 7.79
C ASN A 161 -13.36 -2.58 8.73
N THR A 162 -12.71 -1.45 8.40
CA THR A 162 -12.83 -0.17 9.13
C THR A 162 -13.94 0.74 8.61
N GLY A 163 -14.65 0.37 7.53
CA GLY A 163 -15.66 1.21 6.88
C GLY A 163 -15.08 2.40 6.11
N LYS A 164 -13.75 2.49 5.99
CA LYS A 164 -13.06 3.50 5.21
C LYS A 164 -12.90 3.04 3.75
N GLU A 165 -13.08 3.98 2.83
CA GLU A 165 -12.76 3.83 1.40
C GLU A 165 -11.27 3.53 1.22
N ARG A 166 -10.93 2.66 0.26
CA ARG A 166 -9.53 2.33 -0.04
C ARG A 166 -8.91 3.43 -0.89
N HIS A 167 -7.64 3.74 -0.61
CA HIS A 167 -6.87 4.69 -1.39
C HIS A 167 -5.68 3.98 -2.04
N PHE A 168 -5.35 4.39 -3.25
CA PHE A 168 -4.26 3.82 -4.03
C PHE A 168 -3.24 4.90 -4.39
N ARG A 169 -1.96 4.62 -4.14
CA ARG A 169 -0.84 5.35 -4.72
C ARG A 169 -0.57 4.78 -6.10
N ILE A 170 -0.38 5.66 -7.08
CA ILE A 170 -0.24 5.26 -8.49
C ILE A 170 0.91 6.05 -9.13
N LYS A 171 1.68 5.38 -9.99
CA LYS A 171 2.66 5.98 -10.88
C LYS A 171 2.42 5.48 -12.30
N HIS A 172 2.37 6.41 -13.23
CA HIS A 172 2.29 6.14 -14.66
C HIS A 172 3.72 6.14 -15.23
N LEU A 173 4.01 5.15 -16.05
CA LEU A 173 5.26 5.03 -16.79
C LEU A 173 4.91 4.93 -18.27
N ASP A 174 5.48 5.81 -19.07
CA ASP A 174 5.36 5.81 -20.52
C ASP A 174 6.78 5.78 -21.11
N PHE A 175 7.07 4.76 -21.92
CA PHE A 175 8.36 4.56 -22.57
C PHE A 175 8.28 4.74 -24.09
N ASN A 176 7.26 5.46 -24.57
CA ASN A 176 7.20 5.94 -25.95
C ASN A 176 8.01 7.24 -26.08
N ASP A 177 9.26 7.10 -26.53
CA ASP A 177 10.08 8.21 -27.06
C ASP A 177 9.68 8.57 -28.50
#